data_AF-A0A3B8TB10-F1
#
_entry.id   AF-A0A3B8TB10-F1
#
_cell.length_a   1.000
_cell.length_b   1.000
_cell.length_c   1.000
_cell.angle_alpha   90.00
_cell.angle_beta   90.00
_cell.angle_gamma   90.00
#
_symmetry.space_group_name_H-M   'P 1'
#
loop_
_entity.id
_entity.type
_entity.pdbx_description
1 polymer ?
#
loop_
_entity_poly.entity_id
_entity_poly.type
_entity_poly.pdbx_seq_one_letter_code
_entity_poly.pdbx_strand_id
1 'polypeptide(L)' 'MQIKVLFEDLPIQVTMSIGVASLYPEGNTTMMTLHDNANTALIEAKLNGGNNWCMYSVSHILTT' A
#
# COMPACT_ATOMS: atom_id res chain seq x y z
N MET A 1 27.64 35.50 -21.24
CA MET A 1 26.81 34.33 -21.59
C MET A 1 26.71 33.46 -20.34
N GLN A 2 25.60 33.52 -19.61
CA GLN A 2 25.37 32.69 -18.43
C GLN A 2 24.81 31.33 -18.89
N ILE A 3 25.51 30.25 -18.53
CA ILE A 3 25.03 28.89 -18.73
C ILE A 3 23.94 28.66 -17.67
N LYS A 4 22.69 28.53 -18.10
CA LYS A 4 21.60 28.03 -17.24
C LYS A 4 21.83 26.53 -17.05
N VAL A 5 22.25 26.13 -15.87
CA VAL A 5 22.25 24.73 -15.45
C VAL A 5 20.78 24.33 -15.26
N LEU A 6 20.28 23.45 -16.13
CA LEU A 6 18.99 22.78 -15.96
C LEU A 6 19.13 21.84 -14.76
N PHE A 7 18.33 22.08 -13.71
CA PHE A 7 18.28 21.24 -12.52
C PHE A 7 17.58 19.91 -12.84
N GLU A 8 18.21 19.01 -13.60
CA GLU A 8 17.70 17.64 -13.84
C GLU A 8 18.17 16.62 -12.78
N ASP A 9 19.06 17.02 -11.85
CA ASP A 9 19.76 16.10 -10.94
C ASP A 9 19.36 16.20 -9.46
N LEU A 10 18.18 16.76 -9.13
CA LEU A 10 17.69 16.71 -7.75
C LEU A 10 17.17 15.30 -7.44
N PRO A 11 17.67 14.61 -6.39
CA PRO A 11 17.21 13.26 -6.07
C PRO A 11 15.72 13.28 -5.71
N ILE A 12 14.92 12.50 -6.44
CA ILE A 12 13.49 12.37 -6.18
C ILE A 12 13.32 11.51 -4.92
N GLN A 13 12.70 12.09 -3.89
CA GLN A 13 12.30 11.36 -2.71
C GLN A 13 10.91 10.77 -2.94
N VAL A 14 10.79 9.45 -2.78
CA VAL A 14 9.53 8.72 -2.93
C VAL A 14 9.25 7.87 -1.71
N THR A 15 7.98 7.66 -1.45
CA THR A 15 7.48 6.75 -0.43
C THR A 15 6.44 5.83 -1.05
N MET A 16 6.23 4.66 -0.45
CA MET A 16 5.22 3.70 -0.90
C MET A 16 4.27 3.32 0.22
N SER A 17 3.02 3.08 -0.16
CA SER A 17 2.05 2.40 0.71
C SER A 17 1.83 0.98 0.21
N ILE A 18 1.73 0.02 1.13
CA ILE A 18 1.62 -1.40 0.79
C ILE A 18 0.42 -2.01 1.51
N GLY A 19 -0.50 -2.60 0.75
CA GLY A 19 -1.54 -3.46 1.29
C GLY A 19 -1.14 -4.92 1.14
N VAL A 20 -1.24 -5.70 2.22
CA VAL A 20 -0.85 -7.10 2.26
C VAL A 20 -2.08 -7.96 2.54
N ALA A 21 -2.24 -9.06 1.82
CA ALA A 21 -3.20 -10.11 2.14
C ALA A 21 -2.51 -11.48 2.04
N SER A 22 -2.98 -12.44 2.82
CA SER A 22 -2.38 -13.77 2.91
C SER A 22 -3.47 -14.84 2.86
N LEU A 23 -3.14 -15.98 2.26
CA LEU A 23 -3.95 -17.20 2.37
C LEU A 23 -3.86 -17.80 3.77
N TYR A 24 -2.81 -17.51 4.53
CA TYR A 24 -2.67 -17.99 5.89
C TYR A 24 -3.34 -17.02 6.87
N PRO A 25 -4.13 -17.50 7.86
CA PRO A 25 -4.38 -18.92 8.19
C PRO A 25 -5.59 -19.55 7.49
N GLU A 26 -6.38 -18.77 6.74
CA GLU A 26 -7.72 -19.14 6.26
C GLU A 26 -7.73 -20.25 5.18
N GLY A 27 -6.59 -20.50 4.54
CA GLY A 27 -6.27 -21.60 3.64
C GLY A 27 -6.96 -21.57 2.28
N ASN A 28 -8.20 -21.09 2.22
CA ASN A 28 -9.07 -21.21 1.06
C ASN A 28 -9.69 -19.86 0.67
N THR A 29 -9.15 -19.23 -0.37
CA THR A 29 -9.82 -18.12 -1.07
C THR A 29 -9.37 -18.05 -2.53
N THR A 30 -10.02 -17.22 -3.34
CA THR A 30 -9.64 -17.02 -4.74
C THR A 30 -8.51 -15.98 -4.86
N MET A 31 -7.73 -16.06 -5.93
CA MET A 31 -6.74 -15.01 -6.24
C MET A 31 -7.38 -13.63 -6.37
N MET A 32 -8.58 -13.55 -6.95
CA MET A 32 -9.32 -12.29 -7.07
C MET A 32 -9.60 -11.70 -5.69
N THR A 33 -10.11 -12.51 -4.77
CA THR A 33 -10.39 -12.10 -3.39
C THR A 33 -9.13 -11.68 -2.63
N LEU A 34 -7.98 -12.36 -2.84
CA LEU A 34 -6.71 -11.91 -2.24
C LEU A 34 -6.30 -10.53 -2.74
N HIS A 35 -6.47 -10.25 -4.02
CA HIS A 35 -6.17 -8.93 -4.59
C HIS A 35 -7.11 -7.86 -4.05
N ASP A 36 -8.41 -8.15 -3.94
CA ASP A 36 -9.39 -7.24 -3.35
C ASP A 36 -9.04 -6.93 -1.89
N ASN A 37 -8.70 -7.96 -1.10
CA ASN A 37 -8.28 -7.83 0.29
C ASN A 37 -7.00 -6.99 0.44
N ALA A 38 -5.99 -7.24 -0.40
CA ALA A 38 -4.76 -6.46 -0.42
C ALA A 38 -5.04 -5.00 -0.80
N ASN A 39 -5.96 -4.75 -1.73
CA ASN A 39 -6.38 -3.40 -2.10
C ASN A 39 -7.09 -2.69 -0.94
N THR A 40 -7.96 -3.38 -0.19
CA THR A 40 -8.57 -2.83 1.03
C THR A 40 -7.51 -2.38 2.04
N ALA A 41 -6.51 -3.23 2.32
CA ALA A 41 -5.40 -2.87 3.21
C ALA A 41 -4.55 -1.72 2.65
N LEU A 42 -4.37 -1.62 1.33
CA LEU A 42 -3.67 -0.51 0.71
C LEU A 42 -4.42 0.82 0.90
N ILE A 43 -5.75 0.81 0.79
CA ILE A 43 -6.58 1.98 1.05
C ILE A 43 -6.40 2.43 2.51
N GLU A 44 -6.41 1.50 3.46
CA GLU A 44 -6.15 1.80 4.87
C GLU A 44 -4.78 2.44 5.08
N ALA A 45 -3.71 1.86 4.51
CA ALA A 45 -2.37 2.41 4.60
C ALA A 45 -2.27 3.85 4.03
N LYS A 46 -3.06 4.17 3.00
CA LYS A 46 -3.16 5.53 2.45
C LYS A 46 -3.93 6.48 3.38
N LEU A 47 -5.02 6.01 3.99
CA LEU A 47 -5.82 6.80 4.94
C LEU A 47 -5.04 7.10 6.23
N ASN A 48 -4.12 6.22 6.62
CA ASN A 48 -3.23 6.40 7.78
C ASN A 48 -2.02 7.33 7.51
N GLY A 49 -2.06 8.14 6.44
CA GLY A 49 -1.03 9.14 6.13
C GLY A 49 0.01 8.72 5.09
N GLY A 50 -0.10 7.51 4.54
CA GLY A 50 0.84 7.01 3.53
C GLY A 50 2.19 6.58 4.11
N ASN A 51 3.15 6.23 3.25
CA ASN A 51 4.49 5.74 3.62
C ASN A 51 4.47 4.64 4.70
N ASN A 52 3.50 3.74 4.61
CA ASN A 52 3.24 2.70 5.60
C ASN A 52 2.60 1.48 4.93
N TRP A 53 2.50 0.39 5.67
CA TRP A 53 1.85 -0.84 5.22
C TRP A 53 0.75 -1.27 6.19
N CYS A 54 -0.25 -1.96 5.65
CA CYS A 54 -1.32 -2.57 6.43
C CYS A 54 -1.52 -4.02 5.96
N MET A 55 -1.87 -4.89 6.90
CA MET A 55 -2.26 -6.27 6.65
C MET A 55 -3.78 -6.36 6.68
N TYR A 56 -4.37 -6.94 5.64
CA TYR A 56 -5.79 -7.27 5.66
C TYR A 56 -6.05 -8.29 6.77
N SER A 57 -6.98 -7.97 7.67
CA SER A 57 -7.43 -8.86 8.73
C SER A 57 -8.95 -8.78 8.84
N VAL A 58 -9.59 -9.95 8.76
CA VAL A 58 -11.06 -10.10 8.90
C VAL A 58 -11.54 -9.65 10.29
N SER A 59 -10.66 -9.65 11.30
CA SER A 59 -10.97 -9.21 12.66
C SER A 59 -11.42 -7.74 12.74
N HIS A 60 -11.08 -6.90 11.76
CA HIS A 60 -11.51 -5.50 11.71
C HIS A 60 -12.97 -5.32 11.24
N ILE A 61 -13.61 -6.36 10.72
CA ILE A 61 -14.98 -6.30 10.17
C ILE A 61 -16.04 -6.77 11.19
N LEU A 62 -15.62 -7.45 12.27
CA LEU A 62 -16.52 -8.03 13.27
C LEU A 62 -16.72 -7.17 14.53
N THR A 63 -16.17 -5.95 14.59
CA THR A 63 -16.26 -5.05 15.75
C THR A 63 -17.13 -3.81 15.53
N THR A 64 -18.06 -3.83 14.57
CA THR A 64 -19.10 -2.79 14.41
C THR A 64 -20.49 -3.39 14.48
#